data_AF-A0A7S0NJV8-F1
#
_entry.id   AF-A0A7S0NJV8-F1
#
_cell.length_a   1.000
_cell.length_b   1.000
_cell.length_c   1.000
_cell.angle_alpha   90.00
_cell.angle_beta   90.00
_cell.angle_gamma   90.00
#
_symmetry.space_group_name_H-M   'P 1'
#
loop_
_entity.id
_entity.type
_entity.pdbx_description
1 polymer ?
#
loop_
_entity_poly.entity_id
_entity_poly.type
_entity_poly.pdbx_seq_one_letter_code
_entity_poly.pdbx_strand_id
1 'polypeptide(L)'
;KEKFASIMEGVFDGTLAGLARKPAEFWDELFLLGCNARALTELVASSTPDTLHRRREEITTLCQRASERIDDGALLRRSRALELLCVLLLQIARAPFPERSLGVIDTCAGGQESCDAFFADLISRCAACAANHDLPVALRRLAVRCMLTVVCAVDDNINRNALVRYFMTDDVYEPVMKVLIAPVDVPGGGVSSETHEDATALAHGASGFGPGAREGDRKRPEA
;
A
#
# COMPACT_ATOMS: atom_id res chain seq x y z
N LYS A 1 -7.47 25.82 3.40
CA LYS A 1 -7.50 24.33 3.38
C LYS A 1 -6.69 23.86 2.18
N GLU A 2 -5.93 22.79 2.30
CA GLU A 2 -5.20 22.19 1.19
C GLU A 2 -6.17 21.65 0.13
N LYS A 3 -5.87 21.83 -1.16
CA LYS A 3 -6.78 21.49 -2.28
C LYS A 3 -7.22 20.02 -2.25
N PHE A 4 -6.29 19.09 -1.98
CA PHE A 4 -6.58 17.66 -1.87
C PHE A 4 -7.64 17.38 -0.79
N ALA A 5 -7.46 17.96 0.41
CA ALA A 5 -8.41 17.77 1.51
C ALA A 5 -9.80 18.29 1.15
N SER A 6 -9.90 19.43 0.45
CA SER A 6 -11.19 19.96 0.00
C SER A 6 -11.89 19.05 -1.02
N ILE A 7 -11.13 18.41 -1.92
CA ILE A 7 -11.69 17.45 -2.88
C ILE A 7 -12.20 16.21 -2.15
N MET A 8 -11.40 15.66 -1.23
CA MET A 8 -11.80 14.49 -0.44
C MET A 8 -13.00 14.80 0.45
N GLU A 9 -13.03 15.95 1.14
CA GLU A 9 -14.21 16.44 1.88
C GLU A 9 -15.45 16.39 0.99
N GLY A 10 -15.36 16.93 -0.23
CA GLY A 10 -16.46 16.93 -1.18
C GLY A 10 -16.93 15.54 -1.62
N VAL A 11 -16.01 14.57 -1.71
CA VAL A 11 -16.37 13.17 -2.00
C VAL A 11 -17.14 12.56 -0.84
N PHE A 12 -16.66 12.73 0.40
CA PHE A 12 -17.25 12.08 1.57
C PHE A 12 -18.55 12.76 2.05
N ASP A 13 -18.66 14.09 1.92
CA ASP A 13 -19.91 14.82 2.22
C ASP A 13 -20.95 14.72 1.09
N GLY A 14 -20.51 14.43 -0.14
CA GLY A 14 -21.33 14.25 -1.34
C GLY A 14 -21.58 15.52 -2.15
N THR A 15 -20.93 16.63 -1.82
CA THR A 15 -20.96 17.85 -2.64
C THR A 15 -20.23 17.67 -3.97
N LEU A 16 -19.34 16.68 -4.08
CA LEU A 16 -18.65 16.29 -5.30
C LEU A 16 -19.20 14.98 -5.91
N ALA A 17 -20.49 14.98 -6.23
CA ALA A 17 -21.14 13.86 -6.91
C ALA A 17 -20.71 13.72 -8.39
N GLY A 18 -20.95 12.54 -8.97
CA GLY A 18 -20.70 12.28 -10.39
C GLY A 18 -19.22 12.26 -10.75
N LEU A 19 -18.38 11.82 -9.81
CA LEU A 19 -16.93 11.79 -9.93
C LEU A 19 -16.47 11.02 -11.19
N ALA A 20 -17.16 9.93 -11.55
CA ALA A 20 -16.90 9.13 -12.74
C ALA A 20 -16.97 9.94 -14.06
N ARG A 21 -17.75 11.03 -14.08
CA ARG A 21 -17.94 11.90 -15.26
C ARG A 21 -16.97 13.08 -15.29
N LYS A 22 -16.07 13.21 -14.30
CA LYS A 22 -15.06 14.25 -14.31
C LYS A 22 -14.09 14.03 -15.48
N PRO A 23 -13.65 15.11 -16.14
CA PRO A 23 -12.79 15.02 -17.31
C PRO A 23 -11.38 14.57 -16.89
N ALA A 24 -10.55 14.15 -17.86
CA ALA A 24 -9.22 13.59 -17.58
C ALA A 24 -8.31 14.57 -16.82
N GLU A 25 -8.43 15.86 -17.11
CA GLU A 25 -7.64 16.93 -16.50
C GLU A 25 -7.88 17.03 -14.99
N PHE A 26 -9.10 16.72 -14.52
CA PHE A 26 -9.40 16.68 -13.09
C PHE A 26 -8.57 15.59 -12.39
N TRP A 27 -8.50 14.40 -13.00
CA TRP A 27 -7.76 13.27 -12.45
C TRP A 27 -6.26 13.50 -12.50
N ASP A 28 -5.77 14.04 -13.61
CA ASP A 28 -4.37 14.39 -13.76
C ASP A 28 -3.96 15.43 -12.72
N GLU A 29 -4.79 16.45 -12.48
CA GLU A 29 -4.55 17.41 -11.41
C GLU A 29 -4.60 16.76 -10.03
N LEU A 30 -5.61 15.94 -9.74
CA LEU A 30 -5.75 15.26 -8.45
C LEU A 30 -4.51 14.45 -8.09
N PHE A 31 -3.98 13.67 -9.02
CA PHE A 31 -2.79 12.83 -8.80
C PHE A 31 -1.46 13.61 -8.86
N LEU A 32 -1.48 14.89 -9.20
CA LEU A 32 -0.36 15.80 -8.97
C LEU A 32 -0.38 16.39 -7.56
N LEU A 33 -1.53 16.41 -6.88
CA LEU A 33 -1.63 16.84 -5.49
C LEU A 33 -0.98 15.80 -4.57
N GLY A 34 -0.33 16.27 -3.51
CA GLY A 34 0.16 15.39 -2.44
C GLY A 34 -1.02 14.72 -1.74
N CYS A 35 -0.94 13.41 -1.51
CA CYS A 35 -1.94 12.71 -0.71
C CYS A 35 -1.83 13.18 0.74
N ASN A 36 -2.78 13.99 1.22
CA ASN A 36 -2.88 14.32 2.62
C ASN A 36 -3.46 13.13 3.39
N ALA A 37 -2.59 12.19 3.74
CA ALA A 37 -2.95 10.95 4.42
C ALA A 37 -3.69 11.18 5.75
N ARG A 38 -3.34 12.26 6.46
CA ARG A 38 -3.97 12.65 7.71
C ARG A 38 -5.42 13.06 7.49
N ALA A 39 -5.66 14.01 6.59
CA ALA A 39 -7.02 14.49 6.29
C ALA A 39 -7.92 13.35 5.79
N LEU A 40 -7.40 12.50 4.89
CA LEU A 40 -8.16 11.36 4.40
C LEU A 40 -8.46 10.33 5.51
N THR A 41 -7.50 10.08 6.40
CA THR A 41 -7.70 9.23 7.58
C THR A 41 -8.80 9.78 8.48
N GLU A 42 -8.77 11.07 8.80
CA GLU A 42 -9.77 11.73 9.63
C GLU A 42 -11.17 11.67 8.98
N LEU A 43 -11.26 11.88 7.66
CA LEU A 43 -12.51 11.79 6.91
C LEU A 43 -13.14 10.39 6.95
N VAL A 44 -12.36 9.36 6.64
CA VAL A 44 -12.85 7.97 6.65
C VAL A 44 -13.22 7.55 8.08
N ALA A 45 -12.38 7.87 9.08
CA ALA A 45 -12.64 7.53 10.48
C ALA A 45 -13.89 8.23 11.05
N SER A 46 -14.23 9.42 10.55
CA SER A 46 -15.46 10.13 10.92
C SER A 46 -16.72 9.63 10.19
N SER A 47 -16.56 8.78 9.18
CA SER A 47 -17.66 8.27 8.37
C SER A 47 -18.29 7.02 8.98
N THR A 48 -19.62 6.97 9.03
CA THR A 48 -20.36 5.76 9.40
C THR A 48 -20.39 4.76 8.22
N PRO A 49 -20.61 3.46 8.47
CA PRO A 49 -20.82 2.48 7.40
C PRO A 49 -21.90 2.92 6.39
N ASP A 50 -23.02 3.49 6.85
CA ASP A 50 -24.08 4.00 5.98
C ASP A 50 -23.63 5.18 5.12
N THR A 51 -22.72 6.01 5.62
CA THR A 51 -22.15 7.13 4.86
C THR A 51 -21.21 6.60 3.78
N LEU A 52 -20.33 5.65 4.13
CA LEU A 52 -19.46 4.99 3.16
C LEU A 52 -20.26 4.28 2.06
N HIS A 53 -21.33 3.56 2.44
CA HIS A 53 -22.21 2.90 1.48
C HIS A 53 -22.94 3.88 0.54
N ARG A 54 -23.38 5.04 1.06
CA ARG A 54 -23.99 6.12 0.25
C ARG A 54 -23.00 6.80 -0.69
N ARG A 55 -21.69 6.73 -0.41
CA ARG A 55 -20.61 7.30 -1.22
C ARG A 55 -19.81 6.23 -2.00
N ARG A 56 -20.32 5.00 -2.05
CA ARG A 56 -19.60 3.86 -2.64
C ARG A 56 -19.25 4.10 -4.11
N GLU A 57 -20.09 4.79 -4.87
CA GLU A 57 -19.84 5.06 -6.29
C GLU A 57 -18.63 5.98 -6.46
N GLU A 58 -18.57 7.08 -5.70
CA GLU A 58 -17.45 8.00 -5.73
C GLU A 58 -16.17 7.37 -5.19
N ILE A 59 -16.25 6.61 -4.09
CA ILE A 59 -15.09 5.93 -3.49
C ILE A 59 -14.56 4.84 -4.42
N THR A 60 -15.44 4.03 -5.01
CA THR A 60 -15.07 3.03 -6.03
C THR A 60 -14.40 3.69 -7.22
N THR A 61 -14.93 4.83 -7.68
CA THR A 61 -14.31 5.60 -8.77
C THR A 61 -12.91 6.08 -8.38
N LEU A 62 -12.72 6.61 -7.16
CA LEU A 62 -11.39 7.00 -6.67
C LEU A 62 -10.41 5.82 -6.70
N CYS A 63 -10.83 4.66 -6.19
CA CYS A 63 -10.02 3.44 -6.19
C CYS A 63 -9.66 2.98 -7.60
N GLN A 64 -10.63 2.95 -8.52
CA GLN A 64 -10.41 2.55 -9.91
C GLN A 64 -9.43 3.49 -10.62
N ARG A 65 -9.66 4.80 -10.54
CA ARG A 65 -8.79 5.80 -11.18
C ARG A 65 -7.38 5.80 -10.59
N ALA A 66 -7.25 5.56 -9.30
CA ALA A 66 -5.94 5.42 -8.68
C ALA A 66 -5.22 4.13 -9.13
N SER A 67 -5.94 3.02 -9.27
CA SER A 67 -5.37 1.76 -9.79
C SER A 67 -4.86 1.92 -11.22
N GLU A 68 -5.66 2.54 -12.09
CA GLU A 68 -5.28 2.85 -13.49
C GLU A 68 -3.99 3.69 -13.59
N ARG A 69 -3.70 4.50 -12.57
CA ARG A 69 -2.53 5.40 -12.55
C ARG A 69 -1.25 4.75 -12.05
N ILE A 70 -1.29 3.48 -11.62
CA ILE A 70 -0.09 2.71 -11.26
C ILE A 70 0.86 2.58 -12.47
N ASP A 71 0.31 2.56 -13.68
CA ASP A 71 1.07 2.44 -14.93
C ASP A 71 1.32 3.78 -15.64
N ASP A 72 0.98 4.92 -15.04
CA ASP A 72 1.10 6.26 -15.67
C ASP A 72 2.57 6.62 -15.99
N GLY A 73 2.89 7.14 -17.18
CA GLY A 73 4.28 7.51 -17.51
C GLY A 73 4.95 8.47 -16.52
N ALA A 74 4.18 9.28 -15.80
CA ALA A 74 4.67 10.20 -14.79
C ALA A 74 4.79 9.53 -13.40
N LEU A 75 6.04 9.33 -12.93
CA LEU A 75 6.34 8.73 -11.63
C LEU A 75 5.66 9.43 -10.45
N LEU A 76 5.51 10.75 -10.50
CA LEU A 76 4.84 11.52 -9.46
C LEU A 76 3.38 11.08 -9.32
N ARG A 77 2.64 10.95 -10.44
CA ARG A 77 1.23 10.52 -10.40
C ARG A 77 1.10 9.09 -9.92
N ARG A 78 1.98 8.18 -10.36
CA ARG A 78 2.04 6.79 -9.85
C ARG A 78 2.16 6.78 -8.31
N SER A 79 3.12 7.53 -7.79
CA SER A 79 3.39 7.62 -6.36
C SER A 79 2.19 8.15 -5.59
N ARG A 80 1.55 9.23 -6.05
CA ARG A 80 0.39 9.81 -5.34
C ARG A 80 -0.86 8.94 -5.44
N ALA A 81 -1.07 8.27 -6.56
CA ALA A 81 -2.16 7.32 -6.73
C ALA A 81 -2.01 6.11 -5.78
N LEU A 82 -0.80 5.54 -5.69
CA LEU A 82 -0.53 4.44 -4.77
C LEU A 82 -0.60 4.87 -3.29
N GLU A 83 -0.17 6.09 -2.95
CA GLU A 83 -0.32 6.64 -1.61
C GLU A 83 -1.80 6.76 -1.24
N LEU A 84 -2.61 7.30 -2.16
CA LEU A 84 -4.06 7.39 -1.99
C LEU A 84 -4.68 6.02 -1.76
N LEU A 85 -4.38 5.03 -2.60
CA LEU A 85 -4.88 3.65 -2.44
C LEU A 85 -4.48 3.05 -1.10
N CYS A 86 -3.21 3.17 -0.72
CA CYS A 86 -2.70 2.67 0.55
C CYS A 86 -3.47 3.24 1.75
N VAL A 87 -3.72 4.55 1.76
CA VAL A 87 -4.46 5.20 2.85
C VAL A 87 -5.94 4.82 2.80
N LEU A 88 -6.57 4.92 1.63
CA LEU A 88 -8.00 4.69 1.47
C LEU A 88 -8.39 3.24 1.80
N LEU A 89 -7.67 2.25 1.24
CA LEU A 89 -7.91 0.83 1.51
C LEU A 89 -7.70 0.50 2.99
N LEU A 90 -6.63 1.01 3.60
CA LEU A 90 -6.35 0.78 5.02
C LEU A 90 -7.45 1.33 5.91
N GLN A 91 -7.92 2.55 5.65
CA GLN A 91 -8.90 3.19 6.51
C GLN A 91 -10.30 2.61 6.30
N ILE A 92 -10.66 2.24 5.07
CA ILE A 92 -11.93 1.54 4.80
C ILE A 92 -11.90 0.14 5.44
N ALA A 93 -10.79 -0.58 5.38
CA ALA A 93 -10.65 -1.89 6.05
C ALA A 93 -10.79 -1.80 7.58
N ARG A 94 -10.44 -0.65 8.16
CA ARG A 94 -10.61 -0.36 9.60
C ARG A 94 -11.99 0.16 9.96
N ALA A 95 -12.83 0.51 8.99
CA ALA A 95 -14.17 0.99 9.26
C ALA A 95 -15.01 -0.12 9.92
N PRO A 96 -15.95 0.23 10.82
CA PRO A 96 -16.69 -0.74 11.65
C PRO A 96 -17.83 -1.41 10.87
N PHE A 97 -17.54 -2.02 9.72
CA PHE A 97 -18.51 -2.81 8.97
C PHE A 97 -18.88 -4.09 9.75
N PRO A 98 -20.16 -4.51 9.72
CA PRO A 98 -20.58 -5.78 10.31
C PRO A 98 -19.83 -6.97 9.73
N GLU A 99 -19.67 -6.99 8.40
CA GLU A 99 -18.81 -7.92 7.67
C GLU A 99 -17.67 -7.15 7.01
N ARG A 100 -16.49 -7.17 7.63
CA ARG A 100 -15.36 -6.31 7.21
C ARG A 100 -14.95 -6.52 5.75
N SER A 101 -14.72 -7.77 5.34
CA SER A 101 -14.35 -8.09 3.95
C SER A 101 -15.39 -7.60 2.94
N LEU A 102 -16.67 -7.83 3.23
CA LEU A 102 -17.77 -7.41 2.36
C LEU A 102 -17.90 -5.88 2.29
N GLY A 103 -17.74 -5.19 3.42
CA GLY A 103 -17.76 -3.73 3.47
C GLY A 103 -16.64 -3.09 2.65
N VAL A 104 -15.44 -3.66 2.68
CA VAL A 104 -14.33 -3.23 1.81
C VAL A 104 -14.64 -3.50 0.34
N ILE A 105 -15.17 -4.69 0.01
CA ILE A 105 -15.56 -5.05 -1.35
C ILE A 105 -16.63 -4.10 -1.90
N ASP A 106 -17.68 -3.85 -1.14
CA ASP A 106 -18.77 -2.95 -1.52
C ASP A 106 -18.28 -1.52 -1.73
N THR A 107 -17.47 -1.02 -0.81
CA THR A 107 -17.04 0.39 -0.80
C THR A 107 -15.95 0.69 -1.83
N CYS A 108 -14.95 -0.19 -1.96
CA CYS A 108 -13.76 0.06 -2.79
C CYS A 108 -13.89 -0.49 -4.22
N ALA A 109 -14.59 -1.62 -4.38
CA ALA A 109 -14.68 -2.31 -5.67
C ALA A 109 -16.07 -2.17 -6.32
N GLY A 110 -17.05 -1.59 -5.64
CA GLY A 110 -18.41 -1.40 -6.16
C GLY A 110 -19.33 -2.61 -5.99
N GLY A 111 -18.94 -3.58 -5.16
CA GLY A 111 -19.74 -4.77 -4.86
C GLY A 111 -19.11 -6.09 -5.33
N GLN A 112 -19.84 -7.19 -5.13
CA GLN A 112 -19.31 -8.55 -5.37
C GLN A 112 -19.07 -8.85 -6.86
N GLU A 113 -19.87 -8.31 -7.77
CA GLU A 113 -19.76 -8.59 -9.21
C GLU A 113 -18.48 -8.02 -9.84
N SER A 114 -17.97 -6.91 -9.32
CA SER A 114 -16.79 -6.20 -9.82
C SER A 114 -15.53 -6.46 -8.98
N CYS A 115 -15.66 -7.10 -7.82
CA CYS A 115 -14.55 -7.27 -6.88
C CYS A 115 -13.41 -8.11 -7.44
N ASP A 116 -13.73 -9.16 -8.19
CA ASP A 116 -12.74 -10.04 -8.81
C ASP A 116 -11.88 -9.27 -9.79
N ALA A 117 -12.52 -8.55 -10.72
CA ALA A 117 -11.84 -7.76 -11.73
C ALA A 117 -10.98 -6.65 -11.08
N PHE A 118 -11.53 -5.94 -10.09
CA PHE A 118 -10.82 -4.82 -9.45
C PHE A 118 -9.60 -5.29 -8.64
N PHE A 119 -9.74 -6.26 -7.75
CA PHE A 119 -8.63 -6.67 -6.88
C PHE A 119 -7.57 -7.48 -7.62
N ALA A 120 -7.95 -8.32 -8.59
CA ALA A 120 -6.97 -9.01 -9.42
C ALA A 120 -6.14 -8.01 -10.25
N ASP A 121 -6.80 -7.04 -10.89
CA ASP A 121 -6.10 -5.99 -11.65
C ASP A 121 -5.18 -5.14 -10.74
N LEU A 122 -5.67 -4.73 -9.57
CA LEU A 122 -4.86 -3.96 -8.61
C LEU A 122 -3.62 -4.72 -8.14
N ILE A 123 -3.76 -5.99 -7.76
CA ILE A 123 -2.64 -6.81 -7.31
C ILE A 123 -1.64 -7.02 -8.46
N SER A 124 -2.13 -7.35 -9.66
CA SER A 124 -1.29 -7.53 -10.84
C SER A 124 -0.47 -6.27 -11.18
N ARG A 125 -1.10 -5.09 -11.19
CA ARG A 125 -0.40 -3.81 -11.42
C ARG A 125 0.63 -3.51 -10.33
N CYS A 126 0.28 -3.75 -9.07
CA CYS A 126 1.22 -3.56 -7.96
C CYS A 126 2.41 -4.53 -8.05
N ALA A 127 2.18 -5.79 -8.42
CA ALA A 127 3.21 -6.79 -8.61
C ALA A 127 4.16 -6.40 -9.75
N ALA A 128 3.61 -5.98 -10.90
CA ALA A 128 4.40 -5.48 -12.03
C ALA A 128 5.22 -4.23 -11.65
N CYS A 129 4.61 -3.28 -10.93
CA CYS A 129 5.31 -2.09 -10.42
C CYS A 129 6.45 -2.48 -9.46
N ALA A 130 6.22 -3.38 -8.51
CA ALA A 130 7.21 -3.83 -7.55
C ALA A 130 8.37 -4.62 -8.19
N ALA A 131 8.10 -5.39 -9.24
CA ALA A 131 9.09 -6.18 -9.98
C ALA A 131 9.98 -5.33 -10.92
N ASN A 132 9.56 -4.13 -11.28
CA ASN A 132 10.27 -3.28 -12.24
C ASN A 132 11.48 -2.58 -11.57
N HIS A 133 12.69 -3.02 -11.93
CA HIS A 133 13.94 -2.49 -11.37
C HIS A 133 14.31 -1.07 -11.83
N ASP A 134 13.72 -0.59 -12.93
CA ASP A 134 13.94 0.77 -13.44
C ASP A 134 13.17 1.82 -12.64
N LEU A 135 12.21 1.39 -11.80
CA LEU A 135 11.44 2.28 -10.93
C LEU A 135 12.16 2.55 -9.60
N PRO A 136 12.01 3.76 -9.03
CA PRO A 136 12.57 4.07 -7.72
C PRO A 136 12.12 3.06 -6.66
N VAL A 137 13.05 2.64 -5.78
CA VAL A 137 12.76 1.65 -4.72
C VAL A 137 11.62 2.10 -3.83
N ALA A 138 11.51 3.40 -3.54
CA ALA A 138 10.39 3.96 -2.78
C ALA A 138 9.02 3.69 -3.42
N LEU A 139 8.90 3.80 -4.75
CA LEU A 139 7.65 3.53 -5.48
C LEU A 139 7.33 2.03 -5.45
N ARG A 140 8.35 1.19 -5.66
CA ARG A 140 8.21 -0.27 -5.60
C ARG A 140 7.76 -0.75 -4.22
N ARG A 141 8.32 -0.16 -3.14
CA ARG A 141 7.90 -0.40 -1.75
C ARG A 141 6.45 0.01 -1.50
N LEU A 142 6.02 1.11 -2.11
CA LEU A 142 4.65 1.58 -1.99
C LEU A 142 3.66 0.61 -2.68
N ALA A 143 4.02 0.04 -3.83
CA ALA A 143 3.25 -1.00 -4.49
C ALA A 143 3.12 -2.27 -3.62
N VAL A 144 4.23 -2.73 -3.01
CA VAL A 144 4.20 -3.85 -2.04
C VAL A 144 3.32 -3.53 -0.85
N ARG A 145 3.44 -2.31 -0.29
CA ARG A 145 2.59 -1.86 0.82
C ARG A 145 1.11 -1.88 0.44
N CYS A 146 0.75 -1.51 -0.78
CA CYS A 146 -0.62 -1.56 -1.28
C CYS A 146 -1.15 -3.00 -1.29
N MET A 147 -0.39 -3.95 -1.85
CA MET A 147 -0.76 -5.37 -1.85
C MET A 147 -0.93 -5.92 -0.42
N LEU A 148 0.02 -5.62 0.49
CA LEU A 148 -0.07 -6.05 1.88
C LEU A 148 -1.25 -5.40 2.62
N THR A 149 -1.64 -4.18 2.25
CA THR A 149 -2.82 -3.52 2.83
C THR A 149 -4.09 -4.30 2.47
N VAL A 150 -4.23 -4.75 1.23
CA VAL A 150 -5.38 -5.59 0.80
C VAL A 150 -5.46 -6.89 1.61
N VAL A 151 -4.31 -7.52 1.91
CA VAL A 151 -4.24 -8.82 2.58
C VAL A 151 -4.34 -8.74 4.10
N CYS A 152 -3.74 -7.72 4.71
CA CYS A 152 -3.53 -7.67 6.16
C CYS A 152 -4.44 -6.67 6.89
N ALA A 153 -5.10 -5.74 6.19
CA ALA A 153 -5.82 -4.67 6.88
C ALA A 153 -7.23 -5.04 7.38
N VAL A 154 -7.85 -6.09 6.83
CA VAL A 154 -9.26 -6.42 7.07
C VAL A 154 -9.48 -7.14 8.40
N ASP A 155 -8.67 -8.16 8.68
CA ASP A 155 -8.79 -9.02 9.86
C ASP A 155 -7.40 -9.50 10.31
N ASP A 156 -7.18 -9.61 11.61
CA ASP A 156 -5.93 -10.13 12.18
C ASP A 156 -5.73 -11.62 11.83
N ASN A 157 -6.82 -12.33 11.55
CA ASN A 157 -6.80 -13.67 10.99
C ASN A 157 -6.91 -13.61 9.46
N ILE A 158 -5.77 -13.77 8.79
CA ILE A 158 -5.67 -13.77 7.33
C ILE A 158 -6.64 -14.74 6.64
N ASN A 159 -6.99 -15.87 7.28
CA ASN A 159 -7.92 -16.86 6.71
C ASN A 159 -9.37 -16.38 6.69
N ARG A 160 -9.71 -15.31 7.43
CA ARG A 160 -11.03 -14.66 7.40
C ARG A 160 -11.10 -13.51 6.41
N ASN A 161 -9.96 -13.07 5.87
CA ASN A 161 -9.94 -12.04 4.85
C ASN A 161 -10.25 -12.66 3.48
N ALA A 162 -11.44 -12.38 2.94
CA ALA A 162 -11.84 -12.88 1.63
C ALA A 162 -10.97 -12.35 0.47
N LEU A 163 -10.17 -11.29 0.72
CA LEU A 163 -9.28 -10.68 -0.26
C LEU A 163 -7.93 -11.42 -0.39
N VAL A 164 -7.58 -12.32 0.54
CA VAL A 164 -6.29 -13.05 0.52
C VAL A 164 -6.11 -13.86 -0.77
N ARG A 165 -7.21 -14.37 -1.34
CA ARG A 165 -7.19 -15.17 -2.57
C ARG A 165 -6.60 -14.43 -3.77
N TYR A 166 -6.74 -13.10 -3.82
CA TYR A 166 -6.18 -12.30 -4.92
C TYR A 166 -4.67 -12.22 -4.85
N PHE A 167 -4.11 -12.23 -3.64
CA PHE A 167 -2.67 -12.31 -3.43
C PHE A 167 -2.10 -13.69 -3.77
N MET A 168 -2.91 -14.74 -3.71
CA MET A 168 -2.51 -16.10 -4.11
C MET A 168 -2.64 -16.37 -5.61
N THR A 169 -3.35 -15.51 -6.34
CA THR A 169 -3.62 -15.71 -7.77
C THR A 169 -2.46 -15.23 -8.66
N ASP A 170 -1.83 -14.12 -8.28
CA ASP A 170 -0.62 -13.61 -8.93
C ASP A 170 0.62 -14.09 -8.17
N ASP A 171 1.73 -14.38 -8.89
CA ASP A 171 3.02 -14.67 -8.25
C ASP A 171 3.63 -13.38 -7.67
N VAL A 172 3.13 -13.01 -6.50
CA VAL A 172 3.56 -11.84 -5.73
C VAL A 172 4.82 -12.12 -4.92
N TYR A 173 5.28 -13.37 -4.81
CA TYR A 173 6.47 -13.74 -4.05
C TYR A 173 7.72 -13.06 -4.60
N GLU A 174 7.97 -13.22 -5.90
CA GLU A 174 9.16 -12.64 -6.53
C GLU A 174 9.19 -11.10 -6.44
N PRO A 175 8.11 -10.35 -6.80
CA PRO A 175 8.06 -8.90 -6.61
C PRO A 175 8.32 -8.44 -5.17
N VAL A 176 7.73 -9.13 -4.18
CA VAL A 176 7.92 -8.81 -2.75
C VAL A 176 9.37 -9.05 -2.34
N MET A 177 9.94 -10.20 -2.68
CA MET A 177 11.33 -10.53 -2.35
C MET A 177 12.31 -9.54 -2.98
N LYS A 178 12.11 -9.19 -4.26
CA LYS A 178 12.92 -8.19 -4.97
C LYS A 178 12.92 -6.81 -4.31
N VAL A 179 11.84 -6.44 -3.61
CA VAL A 179 11.75 -5.18 -2.87
C VAL A 179 12.35 -5.29 -1.48
N LEU A 180 12.19 -6.45 -0.80
CA LEU A 180 12.74 -6.69 0.53
C LEU A 180 14.27 -6.71 0.54
N ILE A 181 14.89 -7.26 -0.50
CA ILE A 181 16.36 -7.28 -0.64
C ILE A 181 16.91 -5.99 -1.28
N ALA A 182 16.05 -5.08 -1.74
CA ALA A 182 16.50 -3.84 -2.35
C ALA A 182 17.15 -2.92 -1.29
N PRO A 183 18.29 -2.29 -1.60
CA PRO A 183 18.96 -1.39 -0.67
C PRO A 183 18.02 -0.28 -0.21
N VAL A 184 18.16 0.14 1.04
CA VAL A 184 17.41 1.27 1.57
C VAL A 184 18.02 2.54 0.98
N ASP A 185 17.30 3.19 0.06
CA ASP A 185 17.60 4.58 -0.31
C ASP A 185 17.41 5.45 0.95
N VAL A 186 18.50 5.72 1.65
CA VAL A 186 18.51 6.66 2.77
C VAL A 186 18.48 8.07 2.17
N PRO A 187 17.46 8.91 2.47
CA PRO A 187 17.43 10.28 1.98
C PRO A 187 18.58 11.07 2.63
N GLY A 188 19.68 11.28 1.91
CA GLY A 188 20.88 11.94 2.43
C GLY A 188 22.19 11.81 1.64
N GLY A 189 22.19 11.14 0.48
CA GLY A 189 23.42 10.88 -0.27
C GLY A 189 24.06 9.57 0.18
N GLY A 190 24.30 8.68 -0.77
CA GLY A 190 24.61 7.29 -0.49
C GLY A 190 25.93 7.06 0.23
N VAL A 191 26.02 5.87 0.82
CA VAL A 191 27.27 5.12 0.83
C VAL A 191 26.92 3.71 0.38
N SER A 192 27.53 3.29 -0.73
CA SER A 192 27.61 1.88 -1.09
C SER A 192 28.01 1.09 0.15
N SER A 193 27.30 0.00 0.42
CA SER A 193 27.51 -0.88 1.58
C SER A 193 28.92 -1.48 1.67
N GLU A 194 29.82 -1.14 0.76
CA GLU A 194 31.19 -1.64 0.62
C GLU A 194 32.21 -0.88 1.48
N THR A 195 31.85 0.23 2.15
CA THR A 195 32.84 1.10 2.84
C THR A 195 32.58 1.40 4.32
N HIS A 196 31.60 0.76 4.97
CA HIS A 196 31.40 0.90 6.41
C HIS A 196 31.45 -0.46 7.09
N GLU A 197 32.37 -0.64 8.05
CA GLU A 197 32.48 -1.87 8.84
C GLU A 197 31.15 -2.24 9.53
N ASP A 198 30.31 -1.25 9.84
CA ASP A 198 28.99 -1.42 10.45
C ASP A 198 27.90 -1.93 9.48
N ALA A 199 28.06 -1.76 8.16
CA ALA A 199 27.13 -2.31 7.18
C ALA A 199 27.32 -3.84 7.00
N THR A 200 28.53 -4.32 7.28
CA THR A 200 28.89 -5.75 7.30
C THR A 200 28.19 -6.53 8.41
N ALA A 201 27.68 -5.86 9.45
CA ALA A 201 26.98 -6.52 10.55
C ALA A 201 25.61 -7.09 10.14
N LEU A 202 24.93 -6.48 9.16
CA LEU A 202 23.65 -6.98 8.63
C LEU A 202 23.83 -8.07 7.56
N ALA A 203 24.96 -8.11 6.87
CA ALA A 203 25.29 -9.18 5.91
C ALA A 203 25.58 -10.53 6.60
N HIS A 204 26.08 -10.50 7.84
CA HIS A 204 26.34 -11.71 8.63
C HIS A 204 25.20 -12.10 9.60
N GLY A 205 24.07 -11.37 9.58
CA GLY A 205 22.93 -11.59 10.48
C GLY A 205 22.12 -12.88 10.28
N ALA A 206 22.50 -13.74 9.34
CA ALA A 206 21.89 -15.07 9.14
C ALA A 206 22.50 -16.16 10.05
N SER A 207 23.17 -15.79 11.15
CA SER A 207 23.59 -16.76 12.16
C SER A 207 22.75 -16.61 13.43
N GLY A 208 21.65 -17.34 13.48
CA GLY A 208 21.11 -17.91 14.72
C GLY A 208 20.44 -16.94 15.69
N PHE A 209 19.18 -17.24 15.99
CA PHE A 209 18.53 -17.00 17.28
C PHE A 209 19.57 -17.03 18.43
N GLY A 210 19.76 -15.91 19.12
CA GLY A 210 20.45 -15.87 20.42
C GLY A 210 19.47 -15.97 21.59
N PRO A 211 19.94 -16.08 22.86
CA PRO A 211 21.33 -16.01 23.29
C PRO A 211 21.74 -17.12 24.29
N GLY A 212 22.91 -17.72 24.09
CA GLY A 212 23.53 -18.58 25.09
C GLY A 212 24.96 -18.92 24.72
N ALA A 213 25.89 -18.53 25.58
CA ALA A 213 27.31 -18.86 25.60
C ALA A 213 28.27 -17.89 24.89
N ARG A 214 28.76 -16.91 25.66
CA ARG A 214 30.19 -16.59 25.71
C ARG A 214 30.60 -16.09 27.10
N GLU A 215 31.24 -16.96 27.86
CA GLU A 215 32.31 -16.65 28.84
C GLU A 215 32.89 -18.00 29.28
N GLY A 216 34.20 -18.28 29.32
CA GLY A 216 35.35 -17.42 29.24
C GLY A 216 36.63 -18.23 29.00
N ASP A 217 37.71 -17.49 28.97
CA ASP A 217 38.99 -17.74 28.32
C ASP A 217 39.99 -18.57 29.17
N ARG A 218 40.90 -19.26 28.49
CA ARG A 218 42.27 -19.69 28.90
C ARG A 218 42.50 -20.60 30.12
N LYS A 219 43.09 -21.77 29.88
CA LYS A 219 44.56 -22.02 29.96
C LYS A 219 44.88 -23.50 29.66
N ARG A 220 45.73 -23.77 28.66
CA ARG A 220 46.64 -24.94 28.66
C ARG A 220 47.88 -24.58 29.51
N PRO A 221 48.54 -25.57 30.11
CA PRO A 221 49.76 -26.05 29.46
C PRO A 221 49.93 -27.58 29.50
N GLU A 222 50.87 -28.01 28.66
CA GLU A 222 51.33 -29.38 28.44
C GLU A 222 52.12 -29.93 29.63
N ALA A 223 51.89 -31.21 29.94
CA ALA A 223 52.87 -32.31 29.95
C ALA A 223 52.11 -33.64 30.07
#